data_AF-A0A1F0Q0D1-F1
#
_entry.id   AF-A0A1F0Q0D1-F1
#
_cell.length_a   1.000
_cell.length_b   1.000
_cell.length_c   1.000
_cell.angle_alpha   90.00
_cell.angle_beta   90.00
_cell.angle_gamma   90.00
#
_symmetry.space_group_name_H-M   'P 1'
#
loop_
_entity.id
_entity.type
_entity.pdbx_description
1 polymer ?
#
loop_
_entity_poly.entity_id
_entity_poly.type
_entity_poly.pdbx_seq_one_letter_code
_entity_poly.pdbx_strand_id
1 'polypeptide(L)'
;MKSLSFRVSCVAAAFGTAASLLSAPVASASGVEACPETVVLVARGSDQNEEQGEYVGPQRYSERAPESTGFEGRNFAALFHKVEQRHPGAMEGVYVLALDSEAYPAAMNLPPLAQEGEDLSPLQLMQRAFGILQQHSLGEMAYSVTFGAIDSLRTGARNAPKVVDNYETTTGCHPRWVAAGYSQGALVATSVEGYLAETGRLHAMLTFGNPLHQVPWAKNRAGLPGNRSVDYCLDGDFVCDFSLGAANRALATKAERHASYFLGESSEQDVQVIDAVAGILTSHD
;
A
#
# COMPACT_ATOMS: atom_id res chain seq x y z
N MET A 1 16.07 10.31 -91.44
CA MET A 1 15.56 9.84 -90.13
C MET A 1 15.93 10.92 -89.11
N LYS A 2 15.02 11.80 -88.67
CA LYS A 2 14.18 11.67 -87.45
C LYS A 2 15.03 11.11 -86.28
N SER A 3 15.30 11.76 -85.15
CA SER A 3 14.45 12.53 -84.23
C SER A 3 15.40 13.19 -83.21
N LEU A 4 15.38 14.51 -83.04
CA LEU A 4 14.70 15.27 -81.97
C LEU A 4 15.21 15.03 -80.53
N SER A 5 15.78 16.12 -80.00
CA SER A 5 16.28 16.37 -78.65
C SER A 5 15.19 16.26 -77.59
N PHE A 6 15.50 15.65 -76.45
CA PHE A 6 14.70 15.77 -75.23
C PHE A 6 15.55 16.43 -74.14
N ARG A 7 15.30 17.71 -73.88
CA ARG A 7 15.77 18.43 -72.70
C ARG A 7 14.79 18.13 -71.56
N VAL A 8 15.25 17.46 -70.53
CA VAL A 8 14.48 17.33 -69.27
C VAL A 8 14.86 18.51 -68.38
N SER A 9 13.96 19.50 -68.29
CA SER A 9 14.02 20.54 -67.25
C SER A 9 13.54 19.94 -65.94
N CYS A 10 14.42 19.86 -64.94
CA CYS A 10 14.03 19.65 -63.55
C CYS A 10 13.35 20.91 -63.02
N VAL A 11 12.02 20.90 -62.92
CA VAL A 11 11.27 21.88 -62.13
C VAL A 11 11.32 21.42 -60.68
N ALA A 12 11.95 22.21 -59.83
CA ALA A 12 11.95 22.02 -58.38
C ALA A 12 10.55 22.34 -57.84
N ALA A 13 9.78 21.31 -57.48
CA ALA A 13 8.55 21.46 -56.71
C ALA A 13 8.91 21.51 -55.22
N ALA A 14 8.96 22.73 -54.67
CA ALA A 14 9.01 22.95 -53.22
C ALA A 14 7.63 22.62 -52.64
N PHE A 15 7.46 21.40 -52.12
CA PHE A 15 6.33 21.08 -51.26
C PHE A 15 6.67 21.48 -49.83
N GLY A 16 6.06 22.57 -49.37
CA GLY A 16 6.12 23.03 -47.99
C GLY A 16 5.49 22.00 -47.06
N THR A 17 6.24 21.59 -46.04
CA THR A 17 5.75 20.82 -44.91
C THR A 17 4.95 21.72 -43.99
N ALA A 18 3.63 21.76 -44.17
CA ALA A 18 2.73 22.22 -43.11
C ALA A 18 2.70 21.14 -42.03
N ALA A 19 3.53 21.29 -41.00
CA ALA A 19 3.48 20.49 -39.79
C ALA A 19 2.22 20.89 -39.01
N SER A 20 1.10 20.24 -39.32
CA SER A 20 -0.09 20.28 -38.49
C SER A 20 0.24 19.65 -37.14
N LEU A 21 0.48 20.49 -36.13
CA LEU A 21 0.52 20.10 -34.72
C LEU A 21 -0.90 19.68 -34.32
N LEU A 22 -1.25 18.43 -34.63
CA LEU A 22 -2.37 17.76 -33.99
C LEU A 22 -1.94 17.52 -32.54
N SER A 23 -2.43 18.36 -31.63
CA SER A 23 -2.44 18.06 -30.20
C SER A 23 -3.19 16.74 -30.02
N ALA A 24 -2.46 15.63 -29.90
CA ALA A 24 -3.05 14.40 -29.43
C ALA A 24 -3.60 14.67 -28.01
N PRO A 25 -4.82 14.25 -27.69
CA PRO A 25 -5.27 14.29 -26.31
C PRO A 25 -4.29 13.46 -25.49
N VAL A 26 -3.67 14.09 -24.50
CA VAL A 26 -2.92 13.36 -23.48
C VAL A 26 -3.96 12.44 -22.83
N ALA A 27 -3.75 11.13 -22.93
CA ALA A 27 -4.60 10.19 -22.22
C ALA A 27 -4.44 10.48 -20.73
N SER A 28 -5.46 11.09 -20.12
CA SER A 28 -5.50 11.26 -18.67
C SER A 28 -5.42 9.88 -18.03
N ALA A 29 -4.42 9.67 -17.18
CA ALA A 29 -4.39 8.52 -16.30
C ALA A 29 -5.69 8.50 -15.48
N SER A 30 -6.27 7.31 -15.39
CA SER A 30 -7.62 7.04 -14.93
C SER A 30 -7.97 7.70 -13.59
N GLY A 31 -9.10 8.43 -13.54
CA GLY A 31 -9.90 8.61 -12.32
C GLY A 31 -9.69 9.86 -11.47
N VAL A 32 -8.68 10.70 -11.75
CA VAL A 32 -8.42 11.91 -10.94
C VAL A 32 -8.68 13.17 -11.79
N GLU A 33 -9.86 13.77 -11.62
CA GLU A 33 -10.25 15.00 -12.34
C GLU A 33 -9.55 16.26 -11.79
N ALA A 34 -9.11 16.22 -10.52
CA ALA A 34 -8.35 17.27 -9.85
C ALA A 34 -7.35 16.65 -8.87
N CYS A 35 -6.16 17.24 -8.74
CA CYS A 35 -5.12 16.69 -7.85
C CYS A 35 -5.61 16.66 -6.39
N PRO A 36 -5.60 15.48 -5.75
CA PRO A 36 -5.96 15.36 -4.35
C PRO A 36 -4.92 16.07 -3.48
N GLU A 37 -5.37 16.62 -2.35
CA GLU A 37 -4.45 17.23 -1.37
C GLU A 37 -3.57 16.17 -0.72
N THR A 38 -4.16 15.01 -0.44
CA THR A 38 -3.52 13.90 0.25
C THR A 38 -3.75 12.60 -0.52
N VAL A 39 -2.68 11.83 -0.70
CA VAL A 39 -2.78 10.45 -1.18
C VAL A 39 -2.35 9.50 -0.08
N VAL A 40 -3.22 8.52 0.22
CA VAL A 40 -2.89 7.43 1.13
C VAL A 40 -2.42 6.24 0.31
N LEU A 41 -1.12 5.92 0.37
CA LEU A 41 -0.58 4.71 -0.25
C LEU A 41 -0.85 3.52 0.68
N VAL A 42 -1.71 2.59 0.26
CA VAL A 42 -2.16 1.48 1.11
C VAL A 42 -1.53 0.16 0.70
N ALA A 43 -0.88 -0.52 1.65
CA ALA A 43 -0.47 -1.91 1.56
C ALA A 43 -1.37 -2.79 2.44
N ARG A 44 -2.20 -3.62 1.80
CA ARG A 44 -3.18 -4.48 2.46
C ARG A 44 -2.55 -5.63 3.27
N GLY A 45 -3.37 -6.27 4.11
CA GLY A 45 -2.99 -7.48 4.83
C GLY A 45 -2.74 -8.65 3.88
N SER A 46 -2.00 -9.63 4.36
CA SER A 46 -1.80 -10.88 3.63
C SER A 46 -3.14 -11.57 3.35
N ASP A 47 -3.24 -12.22 2.19
CA ASP A 47 -4.40 -12.94 1.70
C ASP A 47 -5.66 -12.06 1.52
N GLN A 48 -5.54 -10.73 1.64
CA GLN A 48 -6.59 -9.78 1.24
C GLN A 48 -6.51 -9.48 -0.26
N ASN A 49 -6.57 -10.51 -1.09
CA ASN A 49 -6.35 -10.41 -2.54
C ASN A 49 -7.47 -11.09 -3.34
N GLU A 50 -7.46 -10.89 -4.66
CA GLU A 50 -8.48 -11.44 -5.58
C GLU A 50 -8.54 -12.97 -5.55
N GLU A 51 -7.40 -13.65 -5.42
CA GLU A 51 -7.32 -15.11 -5.38
C GLU A 51 -8.08 -15.71 -4.18
N GLN A 52 -8.18 -14.95 -3.08
CA GLN A 52 -8.93 -15.33 -1.88
C GLN A 52 -10.34 -14.73 -1.84
N GLY A 53 -10.76 -14.02 -2.88
CA GLY A 53 -12.08 -13.36 -2.93
C GLY A 53 -12.21 -12.18 -1.97
N GLU A 54 -11.10 -11.60 -1.53
CA GLU A 54 -11.04 -10.49 -0.55
C GLU A 54 -10.76 -9.14 -1.23
N TYR A 55 -10.90 -9.07 -2.56
CA TYR A 55 -10.89 -7.81 -3.31
C TYR A 55 -12.16 -7.02 -3.04
N VAL A 56 -12.00 -5.77 -2.59
CA VAL A 56 -13.13 -4.92 -2.20
C VAL A 56 -13.69 -4.11 -3.38
N GLY A 57 -12.93 -3.97 -4.47
CA GLY A 57 -13.31 -3.11 -5.60
C GLY A 57 -13.18 -1.62 -5.28
N PRO A 58 -13.18 -0.74 -6.30
CA PRO A 58 -13.08 0.70 -6.10
C PRO A 58 -14.11 1.21 -5.08
N GLN A 59 -13.65 1.97 -4.10
CA GLN A 59 -14.47 2.55 -3.04
C GLN A 59 -14.55 4.06 -3.19
N ARG A 60 -15.70 4.63 -2.84
CA ARG A 60 -15.86 6.08 -2.69
C ARG A 60 -16.15 6.40 -1.24
N TYR A 61 -15.19 7.04 -0.56
CA TYR A 61 -15.28 7.29 0.88
C TYR A 61 -16.03 8.57 1.23
N SER A 62 -16.02 9.58 0.36
CA SER A 62 -16.83 10.79 0.46
C SER A 62 -17.38 11.16 -0.92
N GLU A 63 -18.50 11.90 -0.96
CA GLU A 63 -19.15 12.28 -2.23
C GLU A 63 -18.21 13.05 -3.18
N ARG A 64 -17.28 13.83 -2.61
CA ARG A 64 -16.30 14.65 -3.37
C ARG A 64 -14.94 13.98 -3.55
N ALA A 65 -14.72 12.83 -2.91
CA ALA A 65 -13.47 12.09 -3.03
C ALA A 65 -13.42 11.33 -4.37
N PRO A 66 -12.24 11.20 -5.01
CA PRO A 66 -12.04 10.25 -6.10
C PRO A 66 -12.28 8.80 -5.65
N GLU A 67 -12.61 7.90 -6.58
CA GLU A 67 -12.70 6.47 -6.27
C GLU A 67 -11.31 5.90 -6.00
N SER A 68 -11.17 5.04 -4.99
CA SER A 68 -9.92 4.33 -4.70
C SER A 68 -9.57 3.33 -5.80
N THR A 69 -8.35 2.80 -5.77
CA THR A 69 -7.97 1.70 -6.67
C THR A 69 -8.64 0.36 -6.34
N GLY A 70 -9.23 0.22 -5.15
CA GLY A 70 -10.00 -0.96 -4.73
C GLY A 70 -9.20 -2.10 -4.11
N PHE A 71 -7.88 -1.96 -4.00
CA PHE A 71 -7.00 -2.97 -3.42
C PHE A 71 -6.62 -2.72 -1.95
N GLU A 72 -7.26 -1.77 -1.27
CA GLU A 72 -6.92 -1.38 0.10
C GLU A 72 -7.20 -2.49 1.13
N GLY A 73 -8.04 -3.47 0.77
CA GLY A 73 -8.48 -4.54 1.65
C GLY A 73 -9.56 -4.07 2.63
N ARG A 74 -10.35 -5.02 3.14
CA ARG A 74 -11.56 -4.72 3.93
C ARG A 74 -11.30 -3.93 5.21
N ASN A 75 -10.14 -4.09 5.84
CA ASN A 75 -9.83 -3.40 7.10
C ASN A 75 -9.61 -1.90 6.87
N PHE A 76 -8.89 -1.52 5.81
CA PHE A 76 -8.73 -0.11 5.44
C PHE A 76 -10.02 0.47 4.88
N ALA A 77 -10.76 -0.29 4.06
CA ALA A 77 -12.06 0.17 3.57
C ALA A 77 -13.03 0.47 4.73
N ALA A 78 -13.10 -0.42 5.71
CA ALA A 78 -13.92 -0.21 6.91
C ALA A 78 -13.42 0.99 7.75
N LEU A 79 -12.10 1.15 7.92
CA LEU A 79 -11.53 2.30 8.61
C LEU A 79 -11.95 3.61 7.94
N PHE A 80 -11.74 3.76 6.63
CA PHE A 80 -12.00 5.02 5.93
C PHE A 80 -13.49 5.37 5.90
N HIS A 81 -14.38 4.38 5.77
CA HIS A 81 -15.82 4.61 5.95
C HIS A 81 -16.18 5.05 7.38
N LYS A 82 -15.56 4.47 8.41
CA LYS A 82 -15.78 4.90 9.80
C LYS A 82 -15.20 6.28 10.09
N VAL A 83 -14.06 6.63 9.48
CA VAL A 83 -13.47 7.97 9.53
C VAL A 83 -14.46 8.99 8.98
N GLU A 84 -14.94 8.80 7.75
CA GLU A 84 -15.92 9.74 7.16
C GLU A 84 -17.24 9.77 7.93
N GLN A 85 -17.76 8.60 8.35
CA GLN A 85 -19.01 8.52 9.11
C GLN A 85 -18.96 9.33 10.41
N ARG A 86 -17.81 9.30 11.08
CA ARG A 86 -17.61 9.96 12.36
C ARG A 86 -17.14 11.42 12.22
N HIS A 87 -16.38 11.71 11.17
CA HIS A 87 -15.84 13.03 10.84
C HIS A 87 -16.20 13.36 9.38
N PRO A 88 -17.45 13.80 9.11
CA PRO A 88 -17.86 14.13 7.74
C PRO A 88 -16.94 15.19 7.13
N GLY A 89 -16.43 14.93 5.94
CA GLY A 89 -15.48 15.79 5.24
C GLY A 89 -14.02 15.35 5.35
N ALA A 90 -13.67 14.46 6.28
CA ALA A 90 -12.28 14.04 6.50
C ALA A 90 -11.66 13.31 5.29
N MET A 91 -12.49 12.68 4.45
CA MET A 91 -12.04 11.98 3.25
C MET A 91 -12.21 12.79 1.95
N GLU A 92 -12.80 13.99 1.97
CA GLU A 92 -13.14 14.75 0.74
C GLU A 92 -11.92 15.04 -0.15
N GLY A 93 -10.78 15.39 0.43
CA GLY A 93 -9.53 15.69 -0.28
C GLY A 93 -8.56 14.51 -0.38
N VAL A 94 -9.02 13.30 -0.05
CA VAL A 94 -8.18 12.11 0.09
C VAL A 94 -8.40 11.15 -1.08
N TYR A 95 -7.31 10.79 -1.76
CA TYR A 95 -7.30 9.68 -2.70
C TYR A 95 -6.61 8.46 -2.08
N VAL A 96 -7.28 7.31 -2.10
CA VAL A 96 -6.73 6.04 -1.58
C VAL A 96 -6.12 5.27 -2.75
N LEU A 97 -4.79 5.27 -2.79
CA LEU A 97 -3.99 4.55 -3.78
C LEU A 97 -3.46 3.26 -3.15
N ALA A 98 -4.22 2.18 -3.27
CA ALA A 98 -3.77 0.88 -2.80
C ALA A 98 -2.87 0.19 -3.82
N LEU A 99 -1.84 -0.51 -3.32
CA LEU A 99 -0.96 -1.35 -4.13
C LEU A 99 -1.78 -2.52 -4.68
N ASP A 100 -1.85 -2.64 -6.01
CA ASP A 100 -2.53 -3.75 -6.69
C ASP A 100 -1.74 -5.07 -6.58
N SER A 101 -2.22 -6.13 -7.23
CA SER A 101 -1.60 -7.46 -7.19
C SER A 101 -0.24 -7.52 -7.90
N GLU A 102 0.04 -6.64 -8.87
CA GLU A 102 1.34 -6.56 -9.55
C GLU A 102 2.37 -5.84 -8.69
N ALA A 103 1.97 -4.72 -8.08
CA ALA A 103 2.81 -3.96 -7.17
C ALA A 103 3.05 -4.72 -5.86
N TYR A 104 2.03 -5.42 -5.34
CA TYR A 104 2.07 -6.16 -4.09
C TYR A 104 1.05 -7.32 -4.09
N PRO A 105 1.50 -8.58 -4.26
CA PRO A 105 0.61 -9.74 -4.30
C PRO A 105 -0.20 -9.99 -3.01
N ALA A 106 0.29 -9.51 -1.87
CA ALA A 106 -0.22 -9.81 -0.54
C ALA A 106 -0.48 -11.30 -0.31
N ALA A 107 0.48 -12.18 -0.64
CA ALA A 107 0.34 -13.62 -0.45
C ALA A 107 0.98 -14.06 0.88
N MET A 108 0.30 -14.85 1.72
CA MET A 108 0.90 -15.35 2.96
C MET A 108 1.70 -16.64 2.76
N ASN A 109 1.18 -17.60 1.99
CA ASN A 109 1.73 -18.95 1.74
C ASN A 109 3.06 -19.26 2.49
N LEU A 110 2.94 -19.52 3.80
CA LEU A 110 4.09 -19.71 4.69
C LEU A 110 4.62 -21.15 4.58
N PRO A 111 5.93 -21.37 4.77
CA PRO A 111 6.46 -22.72 4.91
C PRO A 111 5.88 -23.40 6.17
N PRO A 112 5.92 -24.74 6.24
CA PRO A 112 5.69 -25.46 7.48
C PRO A 112 6.62 -24.92 8.57
N LEU A 113 6.03 -24.42 9.65
CA LEU A 113 6.79 -23.76 10.73
C LEU A 113 7.42 -24.76 11.72
N ALA A 114 7.08 -26.05 11.59
CA ALA A 114 7.63 -27.16 12.37
C ALA A 114 8.06 -28.28 11.43
N GLN A 115 9.16 -28.97 11.76
CA GLN A 115 9.53 -30.23 11.10
C GLN A 115 8.62 -31.38 11.58
N GLU A 116 8.54 -32.47 10.81
CA GLU A 116 7.79 -33.66 11.24
C GLU A 116 8.32 -34.16 12.59
N GLY A 117 7.46 -34.17 13.61
CA GLY A 117 7.80 -34.60 14.98
C GLY A 117 8.35 -33.50 15.90
N GLU A 118 8.39 -32.23 15.45
CA GLU A 118 8.82 -31.10 16.26
C GLU A 118 7.63 -30.46 17.01
N ASP A 119 7.58 -30.62 18.34
CA ASP A 119 6.64 -29.92 19.21
C ASP A 119 7.19 -28.52 19.53
N LEU A 120 6.85 -27.55 18.68
CA LEU A 120 7.14 -26.15 18.95
C LEU A 120 6.12 -25.56 19.91
N SER A 121 6.60 -24.88 20.96
CA SER A 121 5.71 -24.00 21.72
C SER A 121 5.19 -22.88 20.80
N PRO A 122 3.98 -22.33 21.05
CA PRO A 122 3.41 -21.26 20.24
C PRO A 122 4.34 -20.06 20.06
N LEU A 123 5.15 -19.73 21.07
CA LEU A 123 6.16 -18.66 21.00
C LEU A 123 7.31 -19.01 20.05
N GLN A 124 7.80 -20.25 20.03
CA GLN A 124 8.86 -20.67 19.12
C GLN A 124 8.39 -20.72 17.68
N LEU A 125 7.15 -21.18 17.45
CA LEU A 125 6.53 -21.21 16.13
C LEU A 125 6.38 -19.78 15.57
N MET A 126 6.01 -18.83 16.43
CA MET A 126 5.90 -17.41 16.08
C MET A 126 7.27 -16.74 15.88
N GLN A 127 8.24 -16.97 16.77
CA GLN A 127 9.62 -16.50 16.60
C GLN A 127 10.25 -17.03 15.32
N ARG A 128 9.91 -18.26 14.91
CA ARG A 128 10.38 -18.85 13.67
C ARG A 128 9.68 -18.26 12.46
N ALA A 129 8.36 -18.03 12.51
CA ALA A 129 7.65 -17.30 11.46
C ALA A 129 8.22 -15.88 11.27
N PHE A 130 8.45 -15.16 12.36
CA PHE A 130 9.06 -13.82 12.34
C PHE A 130 10.55 -13.85 11.97
N GLY A 131 11.29 -14.86 12.42
CA GLY A 131 12.66 -15.12 12.06
C GLY A 131 12.83 -15.42 10.57
N ILE A 132 11.91 -16.18 9.95
CA ILE A 132 11.88 -16.39 8.49
C ILE A 132 11.64 -15.06 7.76
N LEU A 133 10.81 -14.17 8.32
CA LEU A 133 10.57 -12.84 7.76
C LEU A 133 11.75 -11.86 7.96
N GLN A 134 12.62 -12.07 8.96
CA GLN A 134 13.76 -11.19 9.28
C GLN A 134 15.15 -11.71 8.87
N GLN A 135 15.39 -13.02 8.86
CA GLN A 135 16.74 -13.62 8.81
C GLN A 135 17.25 -13.97 7.40
N HIS A 136 16.42 -13.86 6.37
CA HIS A 136 16.91 -14.05 5.01
C HIS A 136 17.39 -12.72 4.44
N SER A 137 18.70 -12.51 4.48
CA SER A 137 19.33 -11.50 3.64
C SER A 137 18.95 -11.76 2.18
N LEU A 138 18.61 -10.69 1.46
CA LEU A 138 18.03 -10.68 0.10
C LEU A 138 18.88 -11.36 -1.00
N GLY A 139 20.04 -11.93 -0.65
CA GLY A 139 21.07 -12.40 -1.57
C GLY A 139 21.38 -13.90 -1.56
N GLU A 140 20.92 -14.71 -0.60
CA GLU A 140 21.44 -16.08 -0.44
C GLU A 140 20.39 -17.19 -0.25
N MET A 141 19.36 -17.27 -1.09
CA MET A 141 18.57 -18.51 -1.18
C MET A 141 18.37 -19.01 -2.61
N ALA A 142 19.32 -19.87 -3.01
CA ALA A 142 19.14 -20.89 -4.01
C ALA A 142 18.62 -22.17 -3.33
N TYR A 143 17.33 -22.23 -3.04
CA TYR A 143 16.61 -23.51 -2.92
C TYR A 143 15.21 -23.32 -3.49
N SER A 144 14.83 -24.21 -4.39
CA SER A 144 13.70 -24.10 -5.30
C SER A 144 12.34 -24.28 -4.61
N VAL A 145 11.89 -23.27 -3.86
CA VAL A 145 10.47 -22.96 -3.58
C VAL A 145 10.37 -21.45 -3.36
N THR A 146 9.75 -20.70 -4.28
CA THR A 146 9.44 -19.28 -4.06
C THR A 146 8.31 -19.19 -3.05
N PHE A 147 8.59 -18.74 -1.82
CA PHE A 147 7.59 -18.60 -0.75
C PHE A 147 6.74 -17.34 -0.95
N GLY A 148 5.42 -17.47 -0.85
CA GLY A 148 4.49 -16.37 -1.14
C GLY A 148 4.70 -15.13 -0.26
N ALA A 149 4.88 -15.30 1.06
CA ALA A 149 5.11 -14.15 1.95
C ALA A 149 6.40 -13.38 1.67
N ILE A 150 7.51 -14.08 1.46
CA ILE A 150 8.82 -13.44 1.24
C ILE A 150 8.83 -12.74 -0.12
N ASP A 151 8.35 -13.42 -1.17
CA ASP A 151 8.26 -12.84 -2.50
C ASP A 151 7.30 -11.66 -2.55
N SER A 152 6.14 -11.78 -1.89
CA SER A 152 5.17 -10.70 -1.79
C SER A 152 5.73 -9.46 -1.08
N LEU A 153 6.42 -9.64 0.04
CA LEU A 153 7.09 -8.56 0.76
C LEU A 153 8.18 -7.91 -0.09
N ARG A 154 9.02 -8.71 -0.76
CA ARG A 154 10.11 -8.21 -1.62
C ARG A 154 9.56 -7.42 -2.80
N THR A 155 8.52 -7.94 -3.44
CA THR A 155 7.85 -7.30 -4.58
C THR A 155 7.20 -5.99 -4.13
N GLY A 156 6.43 -6.01 -3.04
CA GLY A 156 5.83 -4.83 -2.44
C GLY A 156 6.86 -3.75 -2.09
N ALA A 157 7.92 -4.11 -1.36
CA ALA A 157 8.93 -3.16 -0.93
C ALA A 157 9.71 -2.54 -2.09
N ARG A 158 9.93 -3.31 -3.17
CA ARG A 158 10.61 -2.83 -4.38
C ARG A 158 9.73 -1.95 -5.25
N ASN A 159 8.42 -2.22 -5.29
CA ASN A 159 7.50 -1.57 -6.23
C ASN A 159 6.73 -0.40 -5.61
N ALA A 160 6.49 -0.37 -4.30
CA ALA A 160 5.74 0.71 -3.65
C ALA A 160 6.31 2.12 -3.94
N PRO A 161 7.63 2.38 -3.87
CA PRO A 161 8.19 3.68 -4.30
C PRO A 161 7.91 4.01 -5.76
N LYS A 162 7.90 3.00 -6.66
CA LYS A 162 7.62 3.21 -8.09
C LYS A 162 6.17 3.56 -8.33
N VAL A 163 5.23 3.04 -7.52
CA VAL A 163 3.81 3.39 -7.61
C VAL A 163 3.61 4.87 -7.29
N VAL A 164 4.30 5.38 -6.26
CA VAL A 164 4.35 6.82 -5.94
C VAL A 164 4.85 7.62 -7.13
N ASP A 165 6.02 7.28 -7.67
CA ASP A 165 6.62 8.04 -8.78
C ASP A 165 5.79 7.97 -10.06
N ASN A 166 5.21 6.81 -10.35
CA ASN A 166 4.35 6.61 -11.50
C ASN A 166 3.08 7.46 -11.35
N TYR A 167 2.47 7.50 -10.17
CA TYR A 167 1.32 8.37 -9.91
C TYR A 167 1.66 9.83 -10.18
N GLU A 168 2.72 10.37 -9.59
CA GLU A 168 3.09 11.77 -9.79
C GLU A 168 3.47 12.07 -11.24
N THR A 169 4.21 11.18 -11.89
CA THR A 169 4.63 11.36 -13.31
C THR A 169 3.45 11.30 -14.28
N THR A 170 2.49 10.40 -14.04
CA THR A 170 1.36 10.20 -14.97
C THR A 170 0.25 11.23 -14.77
N THR A 171 0.05 11.70 -13.55
CA THR A 171 -0.99 12.69 -13.22
C THR A 171 -0.48 14.13 -13.20
N GLY A 172 0.82 14.34 -12.99
CA GLY A 172 1.39 15.66 -12.70
C GLY A 172 1.08 16.19 -11.30
N CYS A 173 0.43 15.40 -10.45
CA CYS A 173 0.07 15.78 -9.10
C CYS A 173 1.23 15.56 -8.12
N HIS A 174 1.36 16.45 -7.13
CA HIS A 174 2.33 16.33 -6.04
C HIS A 174 1.63 16.44 -4.68
N PRO A 175 0.89 15.39 -4.28
CA PRO A 175 0.13 15.38 -3.05
C PRO A 175 1.04 15.20 -1.83
N ARG A 176 0.46 15.42 -0.65
CA ARG A 176 1.04 14.93 0.60
C ARG A 176 0.82 13.43 0.73
N TRP A 177 1.86 12.68 1.07
CA TRP A 177 1.77 11.21 1.13
C TRP A 177 1.57 10.69 2.55
N VAL A 178 0.54 9.88 2.73
CA VAL A 178 0.35 9.05 3.92
C VAL A 178 0.68 7.62 3.55
N ALA A 179 1.72 7.04 4.17
CA ALA A 179 2.03 5.63 4.00
C ALA A 179 1.20 4.81 4.99
N ALA A 180 0.49 3.79 4.50
CA ALA A 180 -0.44 3.00 5.28
C ALA A 180 -0.26 1.50 5.07
N GLY A 181 -0.20 0.71 6.14
CA GLY A 181 -0.08 -0.74 6.03
C GLY A 181 -0.71 -1.53 7.16
N TYR A 182 -1.23 -2.71 6.82
CA TYR A 182 -1.87 -3.62 7.78
C TYR A 182 -1.18 -4.99 7.76
N SER A 183 -0.84 -5.54 8.93
CA SER A 183 -0.18 -6.85 9.06
C SER A 183 1.10 -6.95 8.22
N GLN A 184 1.20 -7.89 7.27
CA GLN A 184 2.27 -7.97 6.28
C GLN A 184 2.47 -6.65 5.52
N GLY A 185 1.40 -5.95 5.18
CA GLY A 185 1.43 -4.66 4.50
C GLY A 185 2.06 -3.54 5.35
N ALA A 186 2.06 -3.63 6.68
CA ALA A 186 2.77 -2.67 7.54
C ALA A 186 4.29 -2.71 7.31
N LEU A 187 4.84 -3.88 6.98
CA LEU A 187 6.25 -4.04 6.62
C LEU A 187 6.55 -3.39 5.26
N VAL A 188 5.63 -3.52 4.29
CA VAL A 188 5.74 -2.84 2.98
C VAL A 188 5.61 -1.33 3.13
N ALA A 189 4.66 -0.85 3.93
CA ALA A 189 4.51 0.58 4.19
C ALA A 189 5.78 1.18 4.82
N THR A 190 6.45 0.42 5.70
CA THR A 190 7.73 0.84 6.31
C THR A 190 8.85 1.00 5.26
N SER A 191 8.81 0.27 4.13
CA SER A 191 9.82 0.44 3.07
C SER A 191 9.64 1.73 2.28
N VAL A 192 8.41 2.23 2.14
CA VAL A 192 8.12 3.50 1.47
C VAL A 192 8.24 4.69 2.42
N GLU A 193 8.11 4.48 3.74
CA GLU A 193 8.28 5.51 4.77
C GLU A 193 9.62 6.24 4.60
N GLY A 194 10.73 5.50 4.52
CA GLY A 194 12.07 6.07 4.34
C GLY A 194 12.17 6.86 3.02
N TYR A 195 11.66 6.29 1.93
CA TYR A 195 11.67 6.93 0.61
C TYR A 195 10.93 8.27 0.59
N LEU A 196 9.71 8.31 1.14
CA LEU A 196 8.90 9.52 1.20
C LEU A 196 9.49 10.55 2.18
N ALA A 197 10.08 10.10 3.28
CA ALA A 197 10.72 10.99 4.25
C ALA A 197 11.98 11.66 3.67
N GLU A 198 12.85 10.89 3.02
CA GLU A 198 14.07 11.38 2.38
C GLU A 198 13.78 12.38 1.25
N THR A 199 12.65 12.22 0.58
CA THR A 199 12.20 13.11 -0.50
C THR A 199 11.29 14.25 -0.02
N GLY A 200 11.09 14.39 1.29
CA GLY A 200 10.29 15.49 1.87
C GLY A 200 8.78 15.41 1.57
N ARG A 201 8.29 14.24 1.16
CA ARG A 201 6.91 14.00 0.73
C ARG A 201 6.04 13.30 1.79
N LEU A 202 6.66 12.71 2.81
CA LEU A 202 5.95 11.98 3.87
C LEU A 202 5.21 12.94 4.82
N HIS A 203 3.88 12.89 4.76
CA HIS A 203 3.00 13.58 5.69
C HIS A 203 2.79 12.78 6.97
N ALA A 204 2.40 11.50 6.85
CA ALA A 204 2.07 10.66 7.99
C ALA A 204 2.27 9.16 7.72
N MET A 205 2.26 8.37 8.79
CA MET A 205 2.35 6.90 8.76
C MET A 205 1.19 6.28 9.53
N LEU A 206 0.49 5.32 8.92
CA LEU A 206 -0.60 4.55 9.53
C LEU A 206 -0.26 3.06 9.50
N THR A 207 -0.11 2.42 10.65
CA THR A 207 0.15 0.98 10.74
C THR A 207 -0.79 0.28 11.69
N PHE A 208 -1.33 -0.85 11.24
CA PHE A 208 -2.32 -1.65 11.98
C PHE A 208 -1.84 -3.10 12.08
N GLY A 209 -1.98 -3.72 13.24
CA GLY A 209 -1.53 -5.11 13.45
C GLY A 209 -0.07 -5.30 13.04
N ASN A 210 0.78 -4.31 13.31
CA ASN A 210 2.13 -4.24 12.80
C ASN A 210 3.04 -5.26 13.50
N PRO A 211 3.69 -6.21 12.77
CA PRO A 211 4.65 -7.13 13.37
C PRO A 211 5.84 -6.45 14.06
N LEU A 212 6.11 -5.19 13.74
CA LEU A 212 7.18 -4.38 14.34
C LEU A 212 6.71 -3.56 15.55
N HIS A 213 5.48 -3.74 16.02
CA HIS A 213 4.88 -2.98 17.12
C HIS A 213 5.62 -3.12 18.45
N GLN A 214 6.42 -4.15 18.69
CA GLN A 214 7.21 -4.26 19.92
C GLN A 214 8.71 -4.02 19.68
N VAL A 215 9.06 -3.44 18.53
CA VAL A 215 10.46 -3.24 18.09
C VAL A 215 10.76 -1.74 18.03
N PRO A 216 11.25 -1.12 19.12
CA PRO A 216 11.33 0.35 19.23
C PRO A 216 12.14 1.02 18.13
N TRP A 217 13.24 0.40 17.68
CA TRP A 217 14.10 0.94 16.62
C TRP A 217 13.47 0.88 15.23
N ALA A 218 12.43 0.06 15.05
CA ALA A 218 11.74 -0.11 13.78
C ALA A 218 10.45 0.74 13.71
N LYS A 219 10.02 1.33 14.82
CA LYS A 219 8.88 2.25 14.85
C LYS A 219 9.29 3.63 14.39
N ASN A 220 8.40 4.28 13.62
CA ASN A 220 8.49 5.69 13.26
C ASN A 220 9.92 6.09 12.85
N ARG A 221 10.46 5.39 11.85
CA ARG A 221 11.86 5.52 11.43
C ARG A 221 12.14 6.89 10.86
N ALA A 222 11.13 7.53 10.28
CA ALA A 222 11.19 8.90 9.79
C ALA A 222 11.16 9.96 10.91
N GLY A 223 10.94 9.58 12.17
CA GLY A 223 10.90 10.53 13.29
C GLY A 223 9.72 11.50 13.22
N LEU A 224 8.58 11.07 12.68
CA LEU A 224 7.35 11.86 12.61
C LEU A 224 6.87 12.22 14.03
N PRO A 225 6.29 13.42 14.24
CA PRO A 225 5.67 13.75 15.51
C PRO A 225 4.47 12.82 15.77
N GLY A 226 4.12 12.64 17.05
CA GLY A 226 3.08 11.68 17.47
C GLY A 226 1.69 11.94 16.87
N ASN A 227 1.40 13.16 16.41
CA ASN A 227 0.16 13.50 15.71
C ASN A 227 0.19 13.17 14.20
N ARG A 228 1.30 12.64 13.67
CA ARG A 228 1.47 12.20 12.27
C ARG A 228 1.86 10.73 12.16
N SER A 229 1.82 9.97 13.25
CA SER A 229 2.14 8.55 13.26
C SER A 229 1.12 7.78 14.10
N VAL A 230 0.46 6.81 13.48
CA VAL A 230 -0.45 5.86 14.13
C VAL A 230 0.15 4.47 14.00
N ASP A 231 0.40 3.82 15.13
CA ASP A 231 0.80 2.41 15.22
C ASP A 231 -0.14 1.72 16.21
N TYR A 232 -1.18 1.09 15.66
CA TYR A 232 -2.28 0.54 16.43
C TYR A 232 -2.26 -1.00 16.42
N CYS A 233 -2.14 -1.54 17.63
CA CYS A 233 -2.31 -2.95 17.95
C CYS A 233 -3.58 -3.15 18.77
N LEU A 234 -4.50 -3.98 18.28
CA LEU A 234 -5.66 -4.43 19.06
C LEU A 234 -5.18 -5.26 20.24
N ASP A 235 -5.76 -5.02 21.41
CA ASP A 235 -5.49 -5.85 22.58
C ASP A 235 -5.74 -7.33 22.26
N GLY A 236 -4.71 -8.15 22.51
CA GLY A 236 -4.72 -9.59 22.26
C GLY A 236 -4.51 -10.02 20.81
N ASP A 237 -4.14 -9.11 19.91
CA ASP A 237 -3.68 -9.46 18.56
C ASP A 237 -2.25 -10.04 18.60
N PHE A 238 -2.13 -11.34 18.33
CA PHE A 238 -0.87 -12.08 18.39
C PHE A 238 0.24 -11.56 17.45
N VAL A 239 -0.11 -10.79 16.41
CA VAL A 239 0.90 -10.26 15.47
C VAL A 239 1.70 -9.10 16.07
N CYS A 240 1.11 -8.35 17.02
CA CYS A 240 1.72 -7.16 17.61
C CYS A 240 1.73 -7.20 19.16
N ASP A 241 1.05 -8.16 19.77
CA ASP A 241 1.14 -8.57 21.17
C ASP A 241 1.74 -10.00 21.23
N PHE A 242 3.02 -10.08 21.59
CA PHE A 242 3.75 -11.35 21.69
C PHE A 242 3.51 -12.11 23.00
N SER A 243 2.49 -11.75 23.77
CA SER A 243 2.11 -12.49 24.98
C SER A 243 1.61 -13.90 24.64
N LEU A 244 1.89 -14.85 25.53
CA LEU A 244 1.36 -16.22 25.41
C LEU A 244 -0.16 -16.27 25.37
N GLY A 245 -0.83 -15.32 26.05
CA GLY A 245 -2.28 -15.20 26.05
C GLY A 245 -2.83 -14.86 24.66
N ALA A 246 -2.21 -13.91 23.95
CA ALA A 246 -2.59 -13.56 22.58
C ALA A 246 -2.36 -14.71 21.62
N ALA A 247 -1.20 -15.36 21.69
CA ALA A 247 -0.88 -16.52 20.85
C ALA A 247 -1.86 -17.69 21.05
N ASN A 248 -2.17 -18.05 22.31
CA ASN A 248 -3.10 -19.15 22.60
C ASN A 248 -4.52 -18.84 22.12
N ARG A 249 -4.98 -17.59 22.29
CA ARG A 249 -6.29 -17.16 21.75
C ARG A 249 -6.31 -17.23 20.23
N ALA A 250 -5.25 -16.77 19.55
CA ALA A 250 -5.18 -16.80 18.09
C ALA A 250 -5.25 -18.24 17.55
N LEU A 251 -4.64 -19.22 18.22
CA LEU A 251 -4.80 -20.63 17.86
C LEU A 251 -6.24 -21.12 18.04
N ALA A 252 -6.89 -20.73 19.13
CA ALA A 252 -8.26 -21.13 19.42
C ALA A 252 -9.30 -20.49 18.46
N THR A 253 -9.07 -19.25 18.04
CA THR A 253 -10.02 -18.48 17.23
C THR A 253 -9.59 -18.28 15.78
N LYS A 254 -8.52 -18.96 15.33
CA LYS A 254 -7.95 -18.80 13.98
C LYS A 254 -7.61 -17.34 13.65
N ALA A 255 -6.91 -16.67 14.56
CA ALA A 255 -6.47 -15.28 14.40
C ALA A 255 -7.61 -14.25 14.21
N GLU A 256 -8.84 -14.57 14.64
CA GLU A 256 -10.01 -13.69 14.51
C GLU A 256 -9.75 -12.26 14.97
N ARG A 257 -9.06 -12.10 16.12
CA ARG A 257 -8.75 -10.78 16.66
C ARG A 257 -7.88 -9.97 15.71
N HIS A 258 -6.83 -10.58 15.16
CA HIS A 258 -5.98 -9.94 14.16
C HIS A 258 -6.80 -9.53 12.94
N ALA A 259 -7.69 -10.38 12.45
CA ALA A 259 -8.51 -10.09 11.27
C ALA A 259 -9.59 -9.01 11.48
N SER A 260 -9.84 -8.56 12.72
CA SER A 260 -11.05 -7.81 13.10
C SER A 260 -10.95 -6.29 13.09
N TYR A 261 -9.77 -5.69 12.84
CA TYR A 261 -9.58 -4.23 12.86
C TYR A 261 -10.68 -3.51 12.07
N PHE A 262 -11.47 -2.69 12.78
CA PHE A 262 -12.53 -1.85 12.24
C PHE A 262 -13.71 -2.57 11.57
N LEU A 263 -13.80 -3.91 11.59
CA LEU A 263 -14.88 -4.62 10.90
C LEU A 263 -16.17 -4.75 11.74
N GLY A 264 -16.06 -4.61 13.05
CA GLY A 264 -17.18 -4.72 13.99
C GLY A 264 -17.65 -3.37 14.56
N GLU A 265 -18.35 -3.45 15.69
CA GLU A 265 -18.59 -2.30 16.54
C GLU A 265 -17.25 -1.72 17.01
N SER A 266 -17.13 -0.40 16.92
CA SER A 266 -15.89 0.28 17.29
C SER A 266 -15.74 0.30 18.81
N SER A 267 -14.65 -0.28 19.31
CA SER A 267 -14.22 -0.12 20.70
C SER A 267 -13.76 1.32 20.98
N GLU A 268 -13.57 1.67 22.25
CA GLU A 268 -12.99 2.98 22.62
C GLU A 268 -11.61 3.20 21.99
N GLN A 269 -10.80 2.13 21.87
CA GLN A 269 -9.50 2.17 21.22
C GLN A 269 -9.64 2.43 19.71
N ASP A 270 -10.58 1.77 19.05
CA ASP A 270 -10.87 2.03 17.63
C ASP A 270 -11.31 3.48 17.41
N VAL A 271 -12.16 4.02 18.30
CA VAL A 271 -12.63 5.40 18.23
C VAL A 271 -11.47 6.39 18.34
N GLN A 272 -10.54 6.19 19.27
CA GLN A 272 -9.36 7.04 19.40
C GLN A 272 -8.49 7.01 18.13
N VAL A 273 -8.34 5.83 17.52
CA VAL A 273 -7.57 5.68 16.28
C VAL A 273 -8.28 6.33 15.10
N ILE A 274 -9.59 6.17 14.98
CA ILE A 274 -10.42 6.85 13.96
C ILE A 274 -10.29 8.36 14.09
N ASP A 275 -10.35 8.90 15.31
CA ASP A 275 -10.20 10.32 15.59
C ASP A 275 -8.79 10.83 15.24
N ALA A 276 -7.75 10.05 15.54
CA ALA A 276 -6.36 10.38 15.18
C ALA A 276 -6.14 10.36 13.65
N VAL A 277 -6.68 9.36 12.95
CA VAL A 277 -6.59 9.26 11.49
C VAL A 277 -7.32 10.43 10.83
N ALA A 278 -8.53 10.77 11.30
CA ALA A 278 -9.25 11.94 10.80
C ALA A 278 -8.42 13.22 10.96
N GLY A 279 -7.84 13.45 12.15
CA GLY A 279 -6.98 14.60 12.42
C GLY A 279 -5.76 14.68 11.49
N ILE A 280 -5.14 13.54 11.14
CA ILE A 280 -4.04 13.47 10.18
C ILE A 280 -4.49 13.88 8.78
N LEU A 281 -5.64 13.39 8.33
CA LEU A 281 -6.14 13.61 6.97
C LEU A 281 -6.66 15.03 6.76
N THR A 282 -7.12 15.68 7.84
CA THR A 282 -7.60 17.08 7.81
C THR A 282 -6.55 18.11 8.21
N SER A 283 -5.35 17.71 8.68
CA SER A 283 -4.32 18.69 9.05
C SER A 283 -3.71 19.31 7.80
N HIS A 284 -3.36 20.60 7.84
CA HIS A 284 -2.78 21.36 6.71
C HIS A 284 -1.37 21.90 7.02
N ASP A 285 -0.74 21.42 8.10
CA ASP A 285 0.59 21.85 8.56
C ASP A 285 1.71 21.57 7.54
#